data_AF-A0A1S3I3C6-F1
#
_entry.id   AF-A0A1S3I3C6-F1
#
_cell.length_a   1.000
_cell.length_b   1.000
_cell.length_c   1.000
_cell.angle_alpha   90.00
_cell.angle_beta   90.00
_cell.angle_gamma   90.00
#
_symmetry.space_group_name_H-M   'P 1'
#
loop_
_entity.id
_entity.type
_entity.pdbx_description
1 polymer ?
#
loop_
_entity_poly.entity_id
_entity_poly.type
_entity_poly.pdbx_seq_one_letter_code
_entity_poly.pdbx_strand_id
1 'polypeptide(L)'
;MKQGVVSGIIFAALAIALGSTTDVFPAPELAAPPLKIGAFNVRVFGPTKASIPAVMNTIAKVVARYDIILIQEVRDSSETVVDKLLLEVN
;
A
#
# COMPACT_ATOMS: atom_id res chain seq x y z
N MET A 1 -23.30 -30.33 -24.85
CA MET A 1 -21.92 -29.95 -24.49
C MET A 1 -21.94 -29.38 -23.07
N LYS A 2 -21.36 -30.10 -22.11
CA LYS A 2 -21.13 -29.63 -20.75
C LYS A 2 -19.72 -29.03 -20.68
N GLN A 3 -19.62 -27.75 -20.32
CA GLN A 3 -18.46 -27.08 -19.74
C GLN A 3 -19.08 -26.03 -18.80
N GLY A 4 -18.67 -25.79 -17.57
CA GLY A 4 -17.53 -26.21 -16.77
C GLY A 4 -17.58 -25.23 -15.59
N VAL A 5 -17.73 -25.75 -14.38
CA VAL A 5 -18.00 -25.00 -13.16
C VAL A 5 -16.71 -24.31 -12.66
N VAL A 6 -16.81 -23.02 -12.34
CA VAL A 6 -16.06 -22.23 -11.31
C VAL A 6 -14.61 -21.77 -11.59
N SER A 7 -14.45 -20.44 -11.63
CA SER A 7 -13.42 -19.64 -10.92
C SER A 7 -13.79 -18.17 -11.14
N GLY A 8 -14.38 -17.43 -10.19
CA GLY A 8 -13.68 -16.96 -9.00
C GLY A 8 -13.08 -15.58 -9.26
N ILE A 9 -13.89 -14.53 -9.20
CA ILE A 9 -13.58 -13.20 -8.63
C ILE A 9 -14.93 -12.47 -8.48
N ILE A 10 -15.25 -12.17 -7.23
CA ILE A 10 -16.40 -11.40 -6.79
C ILE A 10 -16.14 -9.94 -7.16
N PHE A 11 -16.93 -9.37 -8.07
CA PHE A 11 -17.08 -7.91 -8.19
C PHE A 11 -18.32 -7.52 -7.37
N ALA A 12 -18.13 -7.20 -6.10
CA ALA A 12 -19.18 -6.57 -5.31
C ALA A 12 -19.11 -5.06 -5.57
N ALA A 13 -19.86 -4.58 -6.56
CA ALA A 13 -20.26 -3.18 -6.64
C ALA A 13 -21.69 -3.09 -6.10
N LEU A 14 -21.83 -2.88 -4.79
CA LEU A 14 -23.12 -2.59 -4.18
C LEU A 14 -23.45 -1.12 -4.42
N ALA A 15 -24.19 -0.85 -5.49
CA ALA A 15 -24.86 0.44 -5.68
C ALA A 15 -26.31 0.31 -5.19
N ILE A 16 -26.64 0.99 -4.08
CA ILE A 16 -28.03 1.23 -3.68
C ILE A 16 -28.34 2.68 -4.04
N ALA A 17 -29.21 2.88 -5.01
CA ALA A 17 -29.84 4.17 -5.28
C ALA A 17 -31.23 4.17 -4.60
N LEU A 18 -31.56 5.26 -3.89
CA LEU A 18 -32.84 6.00 -3.93
C LEU A 18 -33.01 6.88 -2.67
N GLY A 19 -33.07 8.20 -2.88
CA GLY A 19 -33.45 9.18 -1.86
C GLY A 19 -32.92 10.57 -2.17
N SER A 20 -33.72 11.40 -2.84
CA SER A 20 -33.44 12.82 -3.07
C SER A 20 -33.68 13.64 -1.79
N THR A 21 -32.61 14.00 -1.08
CA THR A 21 -32.55 15.26 -0.34
C THR A 21 -31.20 15.90 -0.63
N THR A 22 -31.21 17.05 -1.30
CA THR A 22 -30.07 17.97 -1.26
C THR A 22 -30.11 18.64 0.12
N ASP A 23 -29.80 17.88 1.15
CA ASP A 23 -29.45 18.47 2.43
C ASP A 23 -28.02 18.99 2.27
N VAL A 24 -27.94 20.24 1.84
CA VAL A 24 -26.71 21.03 1.88
C VAL A 24 -26.40 21.26 3.35
N PHE A 25 -25.84 20.25 4.02
CA PHE A 25 -25.14 20.45 5.27
C PHE A 25 -23.84 21.16 4.92
N PRO A 26 -23.59 22.42 5.36
CA PRO A 26 -22.24 22.94 5.34
C PRO A 26 -21.48 22.14 6.40
N ALA A 27 -20.90 21.02 5.99
CA ALA A 27 -20.06 20.23 6.87
C ALA A 27 -18.88 21.12 7.29
N PRO A 28 -18.65 21.33 8.59
CA PRO A 28 -17.51 22.09 9.03
C PRO A 28 -16.24 21.42 8.50
N GLU A 29 -15.38 22.29 7.99
CA GLU A 29 -14.03 22.07 7.48
C GLU A 29 -13.19 21.22 8.44
N LEU A 30 -13.31 19.89 8.33
CA LEU A 30 -12.33 18.93 8.85
C LEU A 30 -12.42 17.62 8.06
N ALA A 31 -12.28 17.71 6.73
CA ALA A 31 -11.94 16.52 5.96
C ALA A 31 -10.58 16.02 6.48
N ALA A 32 -10.58 14.91 7.21
CA ALA A 32 -9.34 14.27 7.65
C ALA A 32 -8.42 14.09 6.42
N PRO A 33 -7.10 14.28 6.57
CA PRO A 33 -6.19 14.08 5.45
C PRO A 33 -6.40 12.70 4.85
N PRO A 34 -6.40 12.58 3.51
CA PRO A 34 -6.68 11.30 2.85
C PRO A 34 -5.61 10.28 3.24
N LEU A 35 -6.05 9.08 3.61
CA LEU A 35 -5.16 7.97 3.95
C LEU A 35 -4.37 7.53 2.71
N LYS A 36 -3.04 7.57 2.79
CA LYS A 36 -2.13 7.20 1.70
C LYS A 36 -1.68 5.74 1.86
N ILE A 37 -2.19 4.89 0.97
CA ILE A 37 -1.83 3.47 0.91
C ILE A 37 -1.03 3.21 -0.38
N GLY A 38 0.06 2.47 -0.27
CA GLY A 38 0.94 2.16 -1.40
C GLY A 38 1.42 0.71 -1.44
N ALA A 39 1.91 0.30 -2.61
CA ALA A 39 2.67 -0.93 -2.77
C ALA A 39 3.92 -0.64 -3.61
N PHE A 40 5.08 -1.09 -3.15
CA PHE A 40 6.36 -0.81 -3.76
C PHE A 40 7.18 -2.09 -3.90
N ASN A 41 7.39 -2.53 -5.14
CA ASN A 41 8.36 -3.59 -5.44
C ASN A 41 9.75 -2.96 -5.56
N VAL A 42 10.65 -3.33 -4.65
CA VAL A 42 12.02 -2.79 -4.54
C VAL A 42 13.02 -3.59 -5.42
N ARG A 43 12.55 -4.66 -6.07
CA ARG A 43 13.25 -5.61 -6.94
C ARG A 43 14.48 -6.24 -6.31
N VAL A 44 14.45 -7.52 -5.97
CA VAL A 44 15.59 -8.20 -5.31
C VAL A 44 16.06 -7.41 -4.08
N PHE A 45 15.14 -7.12 -3.15
CA PHE A 45 15.46 -6.36 -1.94
C PHE A 45 16.09 -7.28 -0.90
N GLY A 46 17.41 -7.40 -0.98
CA GLY A 46 18.21 -8.23 -0.09
C GLY A 46 19.44 -7.50 0.46
N PRO A 47 20.32 -8.20 1.20
CA PRO A 47 21.45 -7.61 1.92
C PRO A 47 22.37 -6.75 1.05
N THR A 48 22.65 -7.18 -0.19
CA THR A 48 23.48 -6.44 -1.14
C THR A 48 22.90 -5.09 -1.55
N LYS A 49 21.57 -4.99 -1.68
CA LYS A 49 20.92 -3.72 -2.02
C LYS A 49 20.82 -2.83 -0.77
N ALA A 50 20.54 -3.45 0.38
CA ALA A 50 20.43 -2.76 1.66
C ALA A 50 21.77 -2.25 2.21
N SER A 51 22.90 -2.74 1.72
CA SER A 51 24.23 -2.24 2.10
C SER A 51 24.62 -0.93 1.41
N ILE A 52 23.82 -0.45 0.45
CA ILE A 52 24.10 0.79 -0.29
C ILE A 52 23.33 1.94 0.38
N PRO A 53 23.99 2.87 1.09
CA PRO A 53 23.30 3.89 1.90
C PRO A 53 22.41 4.82 1.06
N ALA A 54 22.86 5.20 -0.13
CA ALA A 54 22.08 6.04 -1.05
C ALA A 54 20.75 5.37 -1.48
N VAL A 55 20.75 4.04 -1.63
CA VAL A 55 19.56 3.28 -1.99
C VAL A 55 18.61 3.20 -0.80
N MET A 56 19.10 2.88 0.40
CA MET A 56 18.29 2.85 1.62
C MET A 56 17.64 4.21 1.90
N ASN A 57 18.40 5.30 1.78
CA ASN A 57 17.89 6.66 1.92
C ASN A 57 16.75 6.96 0.92
N THR A 58 16.89 6.51 -0.33
CA THR A 58 15.86 6.68 -1.36
C THR A 58 14.60 5.88 -1.04
N ILE A 59 14.76 4.63 -0.60
CA ILE A 59 13.63 3.77 -0.20
C ILE A 59 12.92 4.36 1.02
N ALA A 60 13.65 4.81 2.04
CA ALA A 60 13.09 5.44 3.24
C ALA A 60 12.27 6.69 2.88
N LYS A 61 12.80 7.56 2.00
CA LYS A 61 12.05 8.72 1.46
C LYS A 61 10.77 8.32 0.73
N VAL A 62 10.76 7.17 0.05
CA VAL A 62 9.55 6.66 -0.61
C VAL A 62 8.54 6.18 0.41
N VAL A 63 8.97 5.40 1.40
CA VAL A 63 8.16 4.82 2.48
C VAL A 63 7.50 5.91 3.33
N ALA A 64 8.25 6.96 3.72
CA ALA A 64 7.76 8.06 4.56
C ALA A 64 6.63 8.91 3.92
N ARG A 65 6.25 8.66 2.66
CA ARG A 65 5.14 9.36 1.98
C ARG A 65 3.78 8.71 2.20
N TYR A 66 3.76 7.49 2.71
CA TYR A 66 2.56 6.67 2.86
C TYR A 66 2.30 6.35 4.32
N ASP A 67 1.03 6.27 4.71
CA ASP A 67 0.62 5.83 6.04
C ASP A 67 0.71 4.30 6.16
N ILE A 68 0.42 3.60 5.06
CA ILE A 68 0.53 2.14 4.94
C ILE A 68 1.20 1.82 3.61
N ILE A 69 2.27 1.03 3.63
CA ILE A 69 2.96 0.59 2.41
C ILE A 69 3.31 -0.89 2.45
N LEU A 70 3.01 -1.59 1.35
CA LEU A 70 3.47 -2.96 1.12
C LEU A 70 4.83 -2.93 0.40
N ILE A 71 5.87 -3.50 1.01
CA ILE A 71 7.17 -3.73 0.36
C ILE A 71 7.20 -5.14 -0.23
N GLN A 72 7.47 -5.25 -1.53
CA GLN A 72 7.49 -6.52 -2.26
C GLN A 72 8.90 -6.90 -2.72
N GLU A 73 9.05 -8.19 -3.00
CA GLU A 73 10.29 -8.78 -3.51
C GLU A 73 11.47 -8.69 -2.54
N VAL A 74 11.16 -8.79 -1.23
CA VAL A 74 12.14 -9.00 -0.18
C VAL A 74 12.82 -10.36 -0.39
N ARG A 75 14.12 -10.34 -0.62
CA ARG A 75 14.97 -11.53 -0.80
C ARG A 75 16.04 -11.51 0.26
N ASP A 76 15.61 -11.78 1.48
CA ASP A 76 16.49 -11.88 2.63
C ASP A 76 16.03 -13.02 3.52
N SER A 77 16.77 -14.13 3.50
CA SER A 77 16.48 -15.28 4.38
C SER A 77 16.81 -15.01 5.85
N SER A 78 17.56 -13.94 6.14
CA SER A 78 17.92 -13.55 7.50
C SER A 78 16.93 -12.57 8.13
N GLU A 79 15.97 -12.06 7.35
CA GLU A 79 14.96 -11.06 7.74
C GLU A 79 15.52 -9.72 8.28
N THR A 80 16.84 -9.52 8.28
CA THR A 80 17.52 -8.32 8.81
C THR A 80 17.34 -7.05 7.96
N VAL A 81 17.03 -7.20 6.67
CA VAL A 81 16.89 -6.07 5.74
C VAL A 81 15.66 -5.22 6.08
N VAL A 82 14.59 -5.84 6.59
CA VAL A 82 13.38 -5.12 7.01
C VAL A 82 13.68 -4.28 8.25
N ASP A 83 14.39 -4.81 9.23
CA ASP A 83 14.80 -4.08 10.43
C ASP A 83 15.67 -2.87 10.09
N LYS A 84 16.63 -3.04 9.16
CA LYS A 84 17.43 -1.90 8.67
C LYS A 84 16.58 -0.83 8.03
N LEU A 85 15.56 -1.21 7.24
CA LEU A 85 14.65 -0.23 6.65
C LEU A 85 13.81 0.48 7.71
N LEU A 86 13.37 -0.23 8.74
CA LEU A 86 12.64 0.37 9.87
C LEU A 86 13.51 1.37 10.64
N LEU A 87 14.80 1.08 10.83
CA LEU A 87 15.74 2.01 11.46
C LEU A 87 16.01 3.28 10.64
N GLU A 88 15.90 3.22 9.30
CA GLU A 88 16.09 4.38 8.43
C GLU A 88 14.85 5.29 8.33
N VAL A 89 13.68 4.77 8.70
CA VAL A 89 12.40 5.49 8.62
C VAL A 89 12.01 6.15 9.96
N ASN A 90 12.49 5.62 11.09
CA ASN A 90 12.23 6.12 12.45
C ASN A 90 13.39 6.94 13.01
#